data_AF-M1XLC6-F1
#
_entry.id   AF-M1XLC6-F1
#
_cell.length_a   1.000
_cell.length_b   1.000
_cell.length_c   1.000
_cell.angle_alpha   90.00
_cell.angle_beta   90.00
_cell.angle_gamma   90.00
#
_symmetry.space_group_name_H-M   'P 1'
#
loop_
_entity.id
_entity.type
_entity.pdbx_description
1 polymer ?
#
loop_
_entity_poly.entity_id
_entity_poly.type
_entity_poly.pdbx_seq_one_letter_code
_entity_poly.pdbx_strand_id
1 'polypeptide(L)'
;MEANWSLGQETPTYVYALFGGVVGMVAVTAHNLVAGAESQYSLWGVFVGSCLAGFLAANGSRRAKRAGIGAGLLGVVPAFVWLSDFLPGWVRTSASEGGPVLAVVFFTFLVLAVATIATLIGVFGGSFGGWLAEMTAPETGG
;
A
#
# COMPACT_ATOMS: atom_id res chain seq x y z
N MET A 1 10.60 -44.84 1.77
CA MET A 1 9.89 -43.58 2.07
C MET A 1 10.86 -42.47 1.79
N GLU A 2 10.78 -41.88 0.59
CA GLU A 2 11.68 -40.82 0.16
C GLU A 2 11.21 -39.47 0.70
N ALA A 3 12.16 -38.71 1.20
CA ALA A 3 11.97 -37.48 1.93
C ALA A 3 11.77 -36.33 0.92
N ASN A 4 10.51 -35.98 0.64
CA ASN A 4 10.09 -34.91 -0.26
C ASN A 4 10.01 -33.55 0.47
N TRP A 5 11.13 -33.06 1.00
CA TRP A 5 11.14 -31.81 1.76
C TRP A 5 11.63 -30.63 0.88
N SER A 6 10.69 -29.71 0.62
CA SER A 6 10.85 -28.25 0.52
C SER A 6 11.39 -27.53 -0.73
N LEU A 7 11.40 -28.11 -1.94
CA LEU A 7 11.73 -27.34 -3.17
C LEU A 7 10.55 -26.53 -3.78
N GLY A 8 9.46 -26.31 -3.04
CA GLY A 8 8.25 -25.72 -3.64
C GLY A 8 7.34 -24.95 -2.69
N GLN A 9 7.84 -24.41 -1.58
CA GLN A 9 7.02 -23.45 -0.84
C GLN A 9 7.04 -22.10 -1.57
N GLU A 10 6.01 -21.87 -2.38
CA GLU A 10 5.71 -20.52 -2.89
C GLU A 10 5.69 -19.55 -1.70
N THR A 11 6.59 -18.57 -1.70
CA THR A 11 6.65 -17.58 -0.62
C THR A 11 5.27 -16.94 -0.43
N PRO A 12 4.77 -16.83 0.80
CA PRO A 12 3.44 -16.28 1.03
C PRO A 12 3.28 -14.87 0.47
N THR A 13 2.13 -14.58 -0.15
CA THR A 13 1.82 -13.28 -0.76
C THR A 13 1.98 -12.10 0.20
N TYR A 14 1.76 -12.31 1.50
CA TYR A 14 1.89 -11.26 2.51
C TYR A 14 3.33 -10.75 2.64
N VAL A 15 4.33 -11.58 2.34
CA VAL A 15 5.75 -11.18 2.41
C VAL A 15 6.04 -10.10 1.37
N TYR A 16 5.53 -10.30 0.14
CA TYR A 16 5.65 -9.31 -0.94
C TYR A 16 4.86 -8.04 -0.63
N ALA A 17 3.67 -8.16 -0.05
CA ALA A 17 2.88 -7.02 0.41
C ALA A 17 3.62 -6.20 1.48
N LEU A 18 4.21 -6.86 2.48
CA LEU A 18 5.01 -6.21 3.53
C LEU A 18 6.23 -5.52 2.95
N PHE A 19 6.99 -6.20 2.09
CA PHE A 19 8.17 -5.63 1.48
C PHE A 19 7.85 -4.40 0.63
N GLY A 20 6.90 -4.50 -0.29
CA GLY A 20 6.47 -3.37 -1.11
C GLY A 20 5.83 -2.25 -0.27
N GLY A 21 5.11 -2.61 0.79
CA GLY A 21 4.57 -1.65 1.76
C GLY A 21 5.66 -0.85 2.45
N VAL A 22 6.71 -1.50 2.96
CA VAL A 22 7.86 -0.83 3.59
C VAL A 22 8.60 0.08 2.60
N VAL A 23 8.86 -0.42 1.39
CA VAL A 23 9.46 0.40 0.33
C VAL A 23 8.58 1.62 0.02
N GLY A 24 7.27 1.43 -0.07
CA GLY A 24 6.30 2.50 -0.28
C GLY A 24 6.32 3.54 0.85
N MET A 25 6.33 3.10 2.10
CA MET A 25 6.41 3.99 3.27
C MET A 25 7.68 4.84 3.24
N VAL A 26 8.84 4.22 2.97
CA VAL A 26 10.11 4.94 2.88
C VAL A 26 10.09 5.94 1.73
N ALA A 27 9.63 5.54 0.55
CA ALA A 27 9.58 6.41 -0.63
C ALA A 27 8.63 7.61 -0.42
N VAL A 28 7.45 7.38 0.14
CA VAL A 28 6.49 8.45 0.48
C VAL A 28 7.11 9.41 1.50
N THR A 29 7.67 8.86 2.58
CA THR A 29 8.25 9.66 3.67
C THR A 29 9.42 10.50 3.15
N ALA A 30 10.36 9.89 2.44
CA ALA A 30 11.52 10.58 1.89
C ALA A 30 11.13 11.67 0.90
N HIS A 31 10.20 11.36 -0.02
CA HIS A 31 9.75 12.35 -1.00
C HIS A 31 9.09 13.56 -0.33
N ASN A 32 8.17 13.33 0.62
CA ASN A 32 7.43 14.40 1.28
C ASN A 32 8.29 15.22 2.26
N LEU A 33 9.36 14.63 2.82
CA LEU A 33 10.35 15.37 3.60
C LEU A 33 11.24 16.26 2.73
N VAL A 34 11.62 15.80 1.53
CA VAL A 34 12.52 16.55 0.64
C VAL A 34 11.77 17.58 -0.20
N ALA A 35 10.61 17.22 -0.76
CA ALA A 35 9.81 18.10 -1.62
C ALA A 35 8.90 19.06 -0.83
N GLY A 36 8.72 18.81 0.46
CA GLY A 36 7.87 19.62 1.34
C GLY A 36 6.39 19.25 1.23
N ALA A 37 5.91 18.47 2.20
CA ALA A 37 4.52 18.03 2.31
C ALA A 37 3.49 19.16 2.47
N GLU A 38 3.94 20.35 2.90
CA GLU A 38 3.12 21.51 3.23
C GLU A 38 2.35 22.07 2.01
N SER A 39 2.90 21.88 0.80
CA SER A 39 2.29 22.38 -0.43
C SER A 39 1.48 21.32 -1.16
N GLN A 40 2.01 20.09 -1.30
CA GLN A 40 1.37 18.96 -1.98
C GLN A 40 1.86 17.63 -1.42
N TYR A 41 1.03 16.94 -0.64
CA TYR A 41 1.35 15.60 -0.17
C TYR A 41 1.23 14.58 -1.32
N SER A 42 2.31 13.85 -1.59
CA SER A 42 2.36 12.90 -2.71
C SER A 42 2.35 11.44 -2.25
N LEU A 43 1.53 10.63 -2.92
CA LEU A 43 1.41 9.19 -2.70
C LEU A 43 2.15 8.35 -3.77
N TRP A 44 2.97 8.97 -4.63
CA TRP A 44 3.68 8.24 -5.69
C TRP A 44 4.54 7.09 -5.15
N GLY A 45 5.13 7.24 -3.97
CA GLY A 45 5.88 6.16 -3.31
C GLY A 45 5.02 4.91 -3.04
N VAL A 46 3.73 5.07 -2.72
CA VAL A 46 2.79 3.93 -2.53
C VAL A 46 2.61 3.16 -3.82
N PHE A 47 2.49 3.87 -4.96
CA PHE A 47 2.41 3.23 -6.27
C PHE A 47 3.67 2.43 -6.58
N VAL A 48 4.85 2.99 -6.36
CA VAL A 48 6.14 2.31 -6.57
C VAL A 48 6.26 1.06 -5.70
N GLY A 49 5.94 1.16 -4.41
CA GLY A 49 5.93 0.02 -3.49
C GLY A 49 4.95 -1.08 -3.91
N SER A 50 3.75 -0.69 -4.34
CA SER A 50 2.71 -1.61 -4.83
C SER A 50 3.12 -2.30 -6.14
N CYS A 51 3.78 -1.58 -7.04
CA CYS A 51 4.36 -2.13 -8.27
C CYS A 51 5.43 -3.17 -7.96
N LEU A 52 6.36 -2.86 -7.06
CA LEU A 52 7.40 -3.79 -6.65
C LEU A 52 6.81 -5.05 -5.99
N ALA A 53 5.80 -4.90 -5.13
CA ALA A 53 5.08 -6.03 -4.55
C ALA A 53 4.42 -6.90 -5.63
N GLY A 54 3.77 -6.28 -6.61
CA GLY A 54 3.14 -6.97 -7.73
C GLY A 54 4.13 -7.77 -8.56
N PHE A 55 5.26 -7.16 -8.91
CA PHE A 55 6.33 -7.78 -9.68
C PHE A 55 6.91 -9.01 -8.98
N LEU A 56 7.27 -8.88 -7.70
CA LEU A 56 7.81 -9.99 -6.91
C LEU A 56 6.77 -11.10 -6.70
N ALA A 57 5.53 -10.73 -6.42
CA ALA A 57 4.46 -11.70 -6.21
C ALA A 57 4.02 -12.41 -7.49
N ALA A 58 4.21 -11.83 -8.67
CA ALA A 58 3.98 -12.52 -9.94
C ALA A 58 4.98 -13.67 -10.14
N ASN A 59 6.26 -13.42 -9.82
CA ASN A 59 7.34 -14.41 -9.95
C ASN A 59 7.35 -15.46 -8.82
N GLY A 60 6.72 -15.15 -7.67
CA GLY A 60 6.73 -16.01 -6.49
C GLY A 60 5.42 -16.74 -6.21
N SER A 61 4.37 -15.98 -5.83
CA SER A 61 3.09 -16.55 -5.36
C SER A 61 1.96 -16.45 -6.38
N ARG A 62 2.26 -15.98 -7.62
CA ARG A 62 1.32 -15.67 -8.70
C ARG A 62 0.09 -14.83 -8.30
N ARG A 63 0.23 -13.99 -7.27
CA ARG A 63 -0.86 -13.19 -6.67
C ARG A 63 -0.53 -11.69 -6.64
N ALA A 64 -0.10 -11.18 -7.79
CA ALA A 64 0.37 -9.79 -7.96
C ALA A 64 -0.61 -8.73 -7.43
N LYS A 65 -1.89 -8.80 -7.84
CA LYS A 65 -2.92 -7.85 -7.38
C LYS A 65 -3.10 -7.84 -5.87
N ARG A 66 -3.11 -9.03 -5.24
CA ARG A 66 -3.32 -9.17 -3.79
C ARG A 66 -2.10 -8.65 -3.00
N ALA A 67 -0.89 -8.88 -3.51
CA ALA A 67 0.32 -8.30 -2.93
C ALA A 67 0.32 -6.76 -3.05
N GLY A 68 -0.05 -6.25 -4.23
CA GLY A 68 -0.16 -4.81 -4.47
C GLY A 68 -1.18 -4.12 -3.56
N ILE A 69 -2.37 -4.70 -3.35
CA ILE A 69 -3.36 -4.15 -2.38
C ILE A 69 -2.75 -4.04 -0.98
N GLY A 70 -2.11 -5.09 -0.49
CA GLY A 70 -1.49 -5.08 0.84
C GLY A 70 -0.37 -4.06 0.95
N ALA A 71 0.48 -3.95 -0.08
CA ALA A 71 1.52 -2.94 -0.16
C ALA A 71 0.94 -1.51 -0.21
N GLY A 72 -0.17 -1.31 -0.92
CA GLY A 72 -0.87 -0.02 -0.98
C GLY A 72 -1.39 0.42 0.39
N LEU A 73 -2.06 -0.48 1.10
CA LEU A 73 -2.58 -0.24 2.45
C LEU A 73 -1.48 0.04 3.47
N LEU A 74 -0.34 -0.63 3.37
CA LEU A 74 0.80 -0.37 4.25
C LEU A 74 1.54 0.92 3.86
N GLY A 75 1.69 1.17 2.56
CA GLY A 75 2.41 2.33 2.04
C GLY A 75 1.76 3.67 2.37
N VAL A 76 0.44 3.69 2.62
CA VAL A 76 -0.29 4.92 2.97
C VAL A 76 -0.18 5.29 4.46
N VAL A 77 0.37 4.41 5.31
CA VAL A 77 0.47 4.64 6.77
C VAL A 77 1.11 5.99 7.14
N PRO A 78 2.21 6.44 6.48
CA PRO A 78 2.80 7.74 6.76
C PRO A 78 1.81 8.90 6.56
N ALA A 79 0.81 8.78 5.67
CA ALA A 79 -0.18 9.85 5.46
C ALA A 79 -0.94 10.19 6.75
N PHE A 80 -1.15 9.23 7.64
CA PHE A 80 -1.78 9.48 8.94
C PHE A 80 -0.88 10.29 9.89
N VAL A 81 0.44 10.17 9.76
CA VAL A 81 1.39 11.00 10.51
C VAL A 81 1.29 12.45 10.04
N TRP A 82 1.22 12.71 8.73
CA TRP A 82 1.02 14.06 8.20
C TRP A 82 -0.37 14.64 8.48
N LEU A 83 -1.40 13.78 8.61
CA LEU A 83 -2.73 14.19 9.04
C LEU A 83 -2.82 14.46 10.55
N SER A 84 -1.79 14.12 11.33
CA SER A 84 -1.87 14.17 12.80
C SER A 84 -2.02 15.57 13.37
N ASP A 85 -1.54 16.61 12.70
CA ASP A 85 -1.73 18.00 13.12
C ASP A 85 -3.15 18.51 12.80
N PHE A 86 -3.73 18.03 11.70
CA PHE A 86 -5.09 18.40 11.27
C PHE A 86 -6.18 17.70 12.09
N LEU A 87 -5.98 16.42 12.42
CA LEU A 87 -6.99 15.55 13.03
C LEU A 87 -7.55 16.07 14.36
N PRO A 88 -6.75 16.52 15.35
CA PRO A 88 -7.27 17.01 16.64
C PRO A 88 -8.17 18.22 16.51
N GLY A 89 -7.80 19.17 15.63
CA GLY A 89 -8.61 20.36 15.36
C GLY A 89 -9.94 19.99 14.73
N TRP A 90 -9.89 19.17 13.67
CA TRP A 90 -11.07 18.72 12.96
C TRP A 90 -12.03 17.88 13.83
N VAL A 91 -11.50 16.99 14.69
CA VAL A 91 -12.29 16.22 15.64
C VAL A 91 -12.97 17.12 16.67
N ARG A 92 -12.26 18.11 17.22
CA ARG A 92 -12.85 19.06 18.18
C ARG A 92 -13.99 19.86 17.56
N THR A 93 -13.79 20.41 16.36
CA THR A 93 -14.82 21.16 15.63
C THR A 93 -16.04 20.29 15.33
N SER A 94 -15.80 19.07 14.83
CA SER A 94 -16.88 18.13 14.53
C SER A 94 -17.67 17.72 15.78
N ALA A 95 -16.98 17.53 16.90
CA ALA A 95 -17.59 17.19 18.18
C ALA A 95 -18.37 18.36 18.79
N SER A 96 -17.92 19.61 18.62
CA SER A 96 -18.64 20.79 19.11
C SER A 96 -19.93 21.08 18.33
N GLU A 97 -19.95 20.79 17.03
CA GLU A 97 -21.09 21.11 16.16
C GLU A 97 -22.15 19.98 16.11
N GLY A 98 -21.72 18.72 16.18
CA GLY A 98 -22.62 17.56 16.03
C GLY A 98 -22.49 16.48 17.10
N GLY A 99 -21.71 16.74 18.15
CA GLY A 99 -21.46 15.78 19.23
C GLY A 99 -20.44 14.69 18.86
N PRO A 100 -20.06 13.86 19.85
CA PRO A 100 -19.00 12.85 19.70
C PRO A 100 -19.32 11.78 18.64
N VAL A 101 -20.61 11.47 18.43
CA VAL A 101 -21.04 10.48 17.44
C VAL A 101 -20.68 10.96 16.02
N LEU A 102 -20.93 12.23 15.71
CA LEU A 102 -20.66 12.77 14.38
C LEU A 102 -19.14 12.77 14.09
N ALA A 103 -18.32 13.11 15.08
CA ALA A 103 -16.85 13.05 14.95
C ALA A 103 -16.35 11.63 14.63
N VAL A 104 -16.89 10.60 15.30
CA VAL A 104 -16.54 9.19 15.03
C VAL A 104 -16.98 8.75 13.64
N VAL A 105 -18.19 9.13 13.22
CA VAL A 105 -18.70 8.83 11.88
C VAL A 105 -17.78 9.42 10.81
N PHE A 106 -17.45 10.70 10.90
CA PHE A 106 -16.56 11.32 9.92
C PHE A 106 -15.15 10.74 9.95
N PHE A 107 -14.59 10.44 11.13
CA PHE A 107 -13.28 9.80 11.23
C PHE A 107 -13.29 8.42 10.54
N THR A 108 -14.37 7.66 10.70
CA THR A 108 -14.57 6.38 10.00
C THR A 108 -14.60 6.57 8.49
N PHE A 109 -15.34 7.58 7.99
CA PHE A 109 -15.35 7.92 6.57
C PHE A 109 -13.97 8.31 6.05
N LEU A 110 -13.19 9.07 6.81
CA LEU A 110 -11.81 9.45 6.45
C LEU A 110 -10.92 8.21 6.31
N VAL A 111 -10.94 7.31 7.30
CA VAL A 111 -10.16 6.06 7.27
C VAL A 111 -10.56 5.21 6.06
N LEU A 112 -11.87 5.07 5.80
CA LEU A 112 -12.38 4.33 4.65
C LEU A 112 -11.99 4.97 3.32
N ALA A 113 -12.02 6.30 3.23
CA ALA A 113 -11.59 7.04 2.03
C ALA A 113 -10.10 6.81 1.76
N VAL A 114 -9.24 6.95 2.77
CA VAL A 114 -7.79 6.69 2.66
C VAL A 114 -7.52 5.23 2.29
N ALA A 115 -8.20 4.28 2.95
CA ALA A 115 -8.08 2.86 2.64
C ALA A 115 -8.53 2.52 1.22
N THR A 116 -9.58 3.19 0.72
CA THR A 116 -10.08 3.01 -0.65
C THR A 116 -9.05 3.53 -1.66
N ILE A 117 -8.53 4.75 -1.45
CA ILE A 117 -7.46 5.32 -2.30
C ILE A 117 -6.24 4.40 -2.32
N ALA A 118 -5.79 3.96 -1.14
CA ALA A 118 -4.66 3.05 -1.00
C ALA A 118 -4.89 1.70 -1.69
N THR A 119 -6.11 1.16 -1.59
CA THR A 119 -6.50 -0.07 -2.29
C THR A 119 -6.47 0.13 -3.80
N LEU A 120 -7.00 1.26 -4.32
CA LEU A 120 -6.97 1.56 -5.75
C LEU A 120 -5.53 1.66 -6.25
N ILE A 121 -4.68 2.45 -5.58
CA ILE A 121 -3.25 2.56 -5.91
C ILE A 121 -2.59 1.17 -5.88
N GLY A 122 -2.91 0.37 -4.85
CA GLY A 122 -2.40 -0.98 -4.68
C GLY A 122 -2.81 -1.94 -5.80
N VAL A 123 -4.08 -1.89 -6.24
CA VAL A 123 -4.59 -2.69 -7.37
C VAL A 123 -3.88 -2.29 -8.66
N PHE A 124 -3.80 -0.99 -8.96
CA PHE A 124 -3.15 -0.50 -10.18
C PHE A 124 -1.66 -0.82 -10.19
N GLY A 125 -0.95 -0.47 -9.10
CA GLY A 125 0.47 -0.76 -8.95
C GLY A 125 0.75 -2.27 -9.02
N GLY A 126 0.01 -3.09 -8.26
CA GLY A 126 0.18 -4.53 -8.26
C GLY A 126 -0.08 -5.17 -9.63
N SER A 127 -1.09 -4.70 -10.36
CA SER A 127 -1.39 -5.18 -11.72
C SER A 127 -0.28 -4.79 -12.69
N PHE A 128 0.20 -3.54 -12.63
CA PHE A 128 1.29 -3.05 -13.47
C PHE A 128 2.60 -3.79 -13.20
N GLY A 129 2.94 -4.02 -11.92
CA GLY A 129 4.11 -4.81 -11.53
C GLY A 129 4.04 -6.26 -12.01
N GLY A 130 2.86 -6.89 -11.92
CA GLY A 130 2.66 -8.24 -12.43
C GLY A 130 2.82 -8.32 -13.96
N TRP A 131 2.26 -7.35 -14.68
CA TRP A 131 2.44 -7.24 -16.13
C TRP A 131 3.92 -7.05 -16.53
N LEU A 132 4.68 -6.24 -15.78
CA LEU A 132 6.12 -6.10 -15.99
C LEU A 132 6.86 -7.43 -15.79
N ALA A 133 6.47 -8.23 -14.78
CA ALA A 133 7.09 -9.53 -14.54
C ALA A 133 6.90 -10.48 -15.73
N GLU A 134 5.69 -10.53 -16.29
CA GLU A 134 5.38 -11.31 -17.51
C GLU A 134 6.23 -10.87 -18.70
N MET A 135 6.46 -9.56 -18.87
CA MET A 135 7.32 -9.03 -19.94
C MET A 135 8.80 -9.34 -19.75
N THR A 136 9.27 -9.47 -18.49
CA THR A 136 10.68 -9.77 -18.19
C THR A 136 11.01 -11.26 -18.16
N ALA A 137 10.00 -12.11 -18.02
CA ALA A 137 10.13 -13.56 -18.08
C ALA A 137 9.23 -14.16 -19.17
N PRO A 138 9.40 -13.77 -20.45
CA PRO A 138 8.74 -14.45 -21.54
C PRO A 138 9.42 -15.82 -21.69
N GLU A 139 8.83 -16.84 -21.08
CA GLU A 139 9.05 -18.26 -21.41
C GLU A 139 10.48 -18.80 -21.25
N THR A 140 10.79 -19.35 -20.08
CA THR A 140 11.46 -20.66 -20.06
C THR A 140 10.38 -21.74 -19.99
N GLY A 141 9.82 -22.12 -21.15
CA GLY A 141 9.06 -23.37 -21.25
C GLY A 141 7.99 -23.43 -22.34
N GLY A 142 8.38 -24.03 -23.48
CA GLY A 142 7.59 -25.06 -24.18
C GLY A 142 6.60 -24.61 -25.24
#